data_AF-A0A925LRK7-F1
#
_entry.id   AF-A0A925LRK7-F1
#
_cell.length_a   1.000
_cell.length_b   1.000
_cell.length_c   1.000
_cell.angle_alpha   90.00
_cell.angle_beta   90.00
_cell.angle_gamma   90.00
#
_symmetry.space_group_name_H-M   'P 1'
#
loop_
_entity.id
_entity.type
_entity.pdbx_description
1 polymer ?
#
loop_
_entity_poly.entity_id
_entity_poly.type
_entity_poly.pdbx_seq_one_letter_code
_entity_poly.pdbx_strand_id
1 'polypeptide(L)'
;MIGGIMVKVTETALSRLKRKLKRQPEGVAVRITVEDGHVQFRPDTEQKGDVVFARSGQSLLLVGLETAKRITNRTLDVVKTLDGDRLRFVRPA
;
A
#
# COMPACT_ATOMS: atom_id res chain seq x y z
N MET A 1 -17.08 5.68 -16.47
CA MET A 1 -17.06 4.91 -15.21
C MET A 1 -15.74 4.16 -15.16
N ILE A 2 -14.80 4.60 -14.33
CA ILE A 2 -13.53 3.88 -14.16
C ILE A 2 -13.85 2.68 -13.27
N GLY A 3 -13.70 1.47 -13.79
CA GLY A 3 -13.83 0.24 -13.00
C GLY A 3 -12.98 0.39 -11.74
N GLY A 4 -13.62 0.46 -10.58
CA GLY A 4 -12.99 0.93 -9.35
C GLY A 4 -11.79 0.06 -9.01
N ILE A 5 -10.61 0.65 -8.97
CA ILE A 5 -9.42 -0.04 -8.49
C ILE A 5 -9.63 -0.31 -7.00
N MET A 6 -10.04 -1.53 -6.69
CA MET A 6 -10.32 -1.97 -5.33
C MET A 6 -9.15 -2.81 -4.83
N VAL A 7 -8.41 -2.26 -3.86
CA VAL A 7 -7.36 -2.97 -3.13
C VAL A 7 -7.78 -3.03 -1.66
N LYS A 8 -7.76 -4.21 -1.08
CA LYS A 8 -8.05 -4.38 0.35
C LYS A 8 -6.75 -4.28 1.15
N VAL A 9 -6.80 -3.71 2.35
CA VAL A 9 -5.65 -3.67 3.26
C VAL A 9 -6.09 -4.32 4.57
N THR A 10 -5.38 -5.37 5.00
CA THR A 10 -5.70 -6.04 6.27
C THR A 10 -5.34 -5.16 7.47
N GLU A 11 -5.93 -5.44 8.64
CA GLU A 11 -5.59 -4.72 9.87
C GLU A 11 -4.12 -4.90 10.27
N THR A 12 -3.55 -6.08 10.01
CA THR A 12 -2.13 -6.37 10.26
C THR A 12 -1.23 -5.52 9.37
N ALA A 13 -1.55 -5.43 8.07
CA ALA A 13 -0.83 -4.57 7.13
C ALA A 13 -0.95 -3.10 7.54
N LEU A 14 -2.16 -2.66 7.90
CA LEU A 14 -2.42 -1.32 8.38
C LEU A 14 -1.58 -0.96 9.62
N SER A 15 -1.54 -1.85 10.62
CA SER A 15 -0.73 -1.66 11.83
C SER A 15 0.76 -1.52 11.49
N ARG A 16 1.25 -2.26 10.50
CA ARG A 16 2.63 -2.17 10.03
C ARG A 16 2.90 -0.88 9.27
N LEU A 17 1.97 -0.40 8.45
CA LEU A 17 2.05 0.90 7.77
C LEU A 17 2.09 2.05 8.79
N LYS A 18 1.18 2.06 9.77
CA LYS A 18 1.17 3.07 10.85
C LYS A 18 2.49 3.11 11.63
N ARG A 19 3.07 1.94 11.93
CA ARG A 19 4.38 1.85 12.59
C ARG A 19 5.50 2.47 11.75
N LYS A 20 5.50 2.27 10.43
CA LYS A 20 6.48 2.89 9.51
C LYS A 20 6.34 4.41 9.43
N LEU A 21 5.11 4.91 9.52
CA LEU A 21 4.80 6.35 9.42
C LEU A 21 4.93 7.10 10.75
N LYS A 22 5.04 6.42 11.89
CA LYS A 22 5.10 7.04 13.22
C LYS A 22 6.20 8.12 13.37
N ARG A 23 7.30 8.00 12.62
CA ARG A 23 8.44 8.94 12.64
C ARG A 23 8.51 9.82 11.40
N GLN A 24 7.51 9.76 10.52
CA GLN A 24 7.49 10.54 9.30
C GLN A 24 6.76 11.87 9.53
N PRO A 25 7.12 12.92 8.77
CA PRO A 25 6.36 14.18 8.76
C PRO A 25 4.89 13.98 8.39
N GLU A 26 4.06 14.95 8.76
CA GLU A 26 2.68 15.02 8.30
C GLU A 26 2.63 15.09 6.76
N GLY A 27 1.60 14.51 6.15
CA GLY A 27 1.44 14.42 4.70
C GLY A 27 2.29 13.32 4.03
N VAL A 28 3.17 12.63 4.76
CA VAL A 28 3.91 11.48 4.26
C VAL A 28 3.13 10.18 4.47
N ALA A 29 3.03 9.39 3.41
CA ALA A 29 2.42 8.07 3.38
C ALA A 29 3.40 7.03 2.81
N VAL A 30 3.03 5.76 2.79
CA VAL A 30 3.85 4.72 2.16
C VAL A 30 3.45 4.57 0.70
N ARG A 31 4.34 4.91 -0.23
CA ARG A 31 4.19 4.59 -1.65
C ARG A 31 4.57 3.15 -1.93
N ILE A 32 3.76 2.50 -2.76
CA ILE A 32 4.05 1.19 -3.34
C ILE A 32 4.41 1.36 -4.80
N THR A 33 5.53 0.74 -5.18
CA THR A 33 5.91 0.54 -6.58
C THR A 33 6.13 -0.94 -6.85
N VAL A 34 5.90 -1.35 -8.09
CA VAL A 34 6.19 -2.71 -8.56
C VAL A 34 7.20 -2.60 -9.70
N GLU A 35 8.44 -2.99 -9.42
CA GLU A 35 9.57 -3.00 -10.35
C GLU A 35 10.05 -4.43 -10.52
N ASP A 36 10.13 -4.94 -11.76
CA ASP A 36 10.58 -6.30 -12.08
C ASP A 36 9.90 -7.43 -11.28
N GLY A 37 8.62 -7.24 -10.94
CA GLY A 37 7.85 -8.19 -10.12
C GLY A 37 8.10 -8.09 -8.61
N HIS A 38 8.99 -7.19 -8.18
CA HIS A 38 9.26 -6.88 -6.78
C HIS A 38 8.42 -5.70 -6.31
N VAL A 39 7.76 -5.88 -5.15
CA VAL A 39 7.01 -4.82 -4.48
C VAL A 39 7.95 -4.05 -3.57
N GLN A 40 8.06 -2.74 -3.78
CA GLN A 40 8.83 -1.86 -2.91
C GLN A 40 7.91 -0.92 -2.13
N PHE A 41 8.35 -0.56 -0.91
CA PHE A 41 7.64 0.32 0.00
C PHE A 41 8.56 1.46 0.41
N ARG A 42 8.20 2.69 0.10
CA ARG A 42 9.00 3.89 0.41
C ARG A 42 8.11 4.99 1.00
N PRO A 43 8.59 5.80 1.94
CA PRO A 43 7.87 7.02 2.33
C PRO A 43 7.80 7.98 1.15
N ASP A 44 6.64 8.59 0.92
CA ASP A 44 6.44 9.58 -0.14
C ASP A 44 5.21 10.45 0.16
N THR A 45 5.01 11.50 -0.63
CA THR A 45 3.82 12.35 -0.63
C THR A 45 2.90 12.01 -1.80
N GLU A 46 1.62 12.40 -1.66
CA GLU A 46 0.60 12.18 -2.69
C GLU A 46 0.95 12.89 -3.99
N GLN A 47 0.81 12.17 -5.10
CA GLN A 47 1.03 12.67 -6.45
C GLN A 47 -0.27 12.60 -7.26
N LYS A 48 -0.38 13.47 -8.28
CA LYS A 48 -1.55 13.51 -9.15
C LYS A 48 -1.78 12.14 -9.82
N GLY A 49 -2.96 11.57 -9.61
CA GLY A 49 -3.35 10.28 -10.19
C GLY A 49 -3.01 9.07 -9.33
N ASP A 50 -2.52 9.28 -8.11
CA ASP A 50 -2.43 8.21 -7.12
C ASP A 50 -3.80 7.72 -6.68
N VAL A 51 -3.88 6.42 -6.46
CA VAL A 51 -4.91 5.82 -5.62
C VAL A 51 -4.43 5.93 -4.17
N VAL A 52 -5.17 6.71 -3.38
CA VAL A 52 -4.84 7.02 -1.99
C VAL A 52 -5.69 6.18 -1.06
N PHE A 53 -5.05 5.46 -0.13
CA PHE A 53 -5.73 4.79 0.96
C PHE A 53 -5.52 5.59 2.24
N ALA A 54 -6.59 6.23 2.68
CA ALA A 54 -6.63 6.99 3.91
C ALA A 54 -7.47 6.27 4.98
N ARG A 55 -7.08 6.40 6.25
CA ARG A 55 -7.92 5.99 7.39
C ARG A 55 -7.82 7.04 8.48
N SER A 56 -8.97 7.50 8.98
CA SER A 56 -9.04 8.55 10.00
C SER A 56 -8.36 9.86 9.56
N GLY A 57 -8.52 10.25 8.29
CA GLY A 57 -7.96 11.51 7.75
C GLY A 57 -6.47 11.46 7.42
N GLN A 58 -5.76 10.39 7.75
CA GLN A 58 -4.34 10.23 7.41
C GLN A 58 -4.18 9.35 6.16
N SER A 59 -3.43 9.83 5.18
CA SER A 59 -2.94 9.03 4.05
C SER A 59 -1.93 8.01 4.55
N LEU A 60 -2.17 6.73 4.28
CA LEU A 60 -1.32 5.63 4.74
C LEU A 60 -0.62 4.92 3.60
N LEU A 61 -1.29 4.84 2.45
CA LEU A 61 -0.79 4.16 1.26
C LEU A 61 -1.03 5.00 0.02
N LEU A 62 -0.01 5.09 -0.82
CA LEU A 62 -0.07 5.72 -2.14
C LEU A 62 0.25 4.66 -3.18
N VAL A 63 -0.57 4.58 -4.22
CA VAL A 63 -0.35 3.65 -5.32
C VAL A 63 -0.52 4.39 -6.63
N GLY A 64 0.55 4.48 -7.41
CA GLY A 64 0.48 5.06 -8.75
C GLY A 64 -0.47 4.26 -9.64
N LEU A 65 -1.18 4.94 -10.54
CA LEU A 65 -2.26 4.37 -11.37
C LEU A 65 -1.87 3.05 -12.06
N GLU A 66 -0.68 2.98 -12.65
CA GLU A 66 -0.19 1.78 -13.34
C GLU A 66 0.04 0.60 -12.40
N THR A 67 0.56 0.87 -11.20
CA THR A 67 0.69 -0.15 -10.17
C THR A 67 -0.68 -0.59 -9.67
N ALA A 68 -1.58 0.37 -9.45
CA ALA A 68 -2.93 0.13 -8.98
C ALA A 68 -3.72 -0.79 -9.93
N LYS A 69 -3.59 -0.62 -11.24
CA LYS A 69 -4.14 -1.53 -12.25
C LYS A 69 -3.62 -2.97 -12.11
N ARG A 70 -2.31 -3.14 -11.86
CA ARG A 70 -1.68 -4.47 -11.70
C ARG A 70 -2.12 -5.20 -10.43
N ILE A 71 -2.43 -4.45 -9.37
CA ILE A 71 -2.83 -4.99 -8.06
C ILE A 71 -4.34 -4.91 -7.82
N THR A 72 -5.12 -4.57 -8.84
CA THR A 72 -6.59 -4.52 -8.73
C THR A 72 -7.12 -5.87 -8.28
N ASN A 73 -8.09 -5.87 -7.35
CA ASN A 73 -8.65 -7.06 -6.72
C ASN A 73 -7.63 -7.88 -5.92
N ARG A 74 -6.60 -7.25 -5.35
CA ARG A 74 -5.66 -7.89 -4.41
C ARG A 74 -5.84 -7.36 -2.99
N THR A 75 -5.39 -8.16 -2.04
CA THR A 75 -5.32 -7.76 -0.62
C THR A 75 -3.87 -7.52 -0.25
N LEU A 76 -3.53 -6.34 0.26
CA LEU A 76 -2.27 -6.09 0.94
C LEU A 76 -2.34 -6.68 2.35
N ASP A 77 -1.46 -7.63 2.62
CA ASP A 77 -1.36 -8.30 3.91
C ASP A 77 0.10 -8.42 4.36
N VAL A 78 0.30 -8.80 5.62
CA VAL A 78 1.60 -9.22 6.16
C VAL A 78 1.68 -10.73 6.08
N VAL A 79 2.63 -11.24 5.30
CA VAL A 79 2.92 -12.66 5.20
C VAL A 79 4.21 -13.00 5.93
N LYS A 80 4.24 -14.16 6.59
CA LYS A 80 5.45 -14.70 7.20
C LYS A 80 6.36 -15.25 6.10
N THR A 81 7.63 -14.87 6.12
CA THR A 81 8.68 -15.41 5.25
C THR A 81 9.85 -15.91 6.11
N LEU A 82 10.79 -16.63 5.49
CA LEU A 82 12.02 -17.08 6.17
C LEU A 82 12.84 -15.88 6.70
N ASP A 83 12.76 -14.73 6.03
CA ASP A 83 13.41 -13.47 6.44
C ASP A 83 12.52 -12.61 7.36
N GLY A 84 11.47 -13.19 7.94
CA GLY A 84 10.49 -12.53 8.79
C GLY A 84 9.28 -11.97 8.06
N ASP A 85 8.49 -11.15 8.76
CA ASP A 85 7.22 -10.62 8.27
C ASP A 85 7.40 -9.60 7.13
N ARG A 86 6.76 -9.83 5.99
CA ARG A 86 6.82 -8.96 4.80
C ARG A 86 5.42 -8.52 4.36
N LEU A 87 5.30 -7.27 3.94
CA LEU A 87 4.09 -6.78 3.27
C LEU A 87 4.04 -7.33 1.84
N ARG A 88 2.95 -7.98 1.45
CA ARG A 88 2.73 -8.54 0.11
C ARG A 88 1.28 -8.43 -0.34
N PHE A 89 1.08 -8.36 -1.65
CA PHE A 89 -0.24 -8.53 -2.25
C PHE A 89 -0.55 -10.01 -2.41
N VAL A 90 -1.66 -10.44 -1.83
CA VAL A 90 -2.19 -11.80 -1.91
C VAL A 90 -3.51 -11.80 -2.69
N ARG A 91 -3.93 -13.01 -3.13
CA ARG A 91 -5.30 -13.17 -3.64
C ARG A 91 -6.28 -12.82 -2.53
N PRO A 92 -7.42 -12.20 -2.86
CA PRO A 92 -8.47 -11.94 -1.88
C PRO A 92 -8.92 -13.27 -1.29
N ALA A 93 -9.13 -13.29 0.03
CA ALA A 93 -9.76 -14.39 0.74
C ALA A 93 -11.24 -14.48 0.35
#